data_AF-A0A818YU88-F1
#
_entry.id   AF-A0A818YU88-F1
#
_cell.length_a   1.000
_cell.length_b   1.000
_cell.length_c   1.000
_cell.angle_alpha   90.00
_cell.angle_beta   90.00
_cell.angle_gamma   90.00
#
_symmetry.space_group_name_H-M   'P 1'
#
loop_
_entity.id
_entity.type
_entity.pdbx_description
1 polymer ?
#
loop_
_entity_poly.entity_id
_entity_poly.type
_entity_poly.pdbx_seq_one_letter_code
_entity_poly.pdbx_strand_id
1 'polypeptide(L)'
;MSSNTSKKKSNNLTFQQMLNRTFQNVRKSGDYCGGDRLTDGQDPKVMINGMQEHIQLPLEPSQAKLIIEQCSLAPFGRKDKTILDKSVRHTWQLNPSSFIITNSEWKIYTLNNLKSKIVSDLGLNQDWIKNDLIDLQLYKLLLYEKYSFFKIHRDSEKVDGMFATLVIILPSHYKGGEFVIKHYNQERRFDYSSTKSKCDYYYLVFYADCQHEILPIKDGYRLSLVYNIVVNKQ
;
A
#
# COMPACT_ATOMS: atom_id res chain seq x y z
N MET A 1 62.17 34.14 26.46
CA MET A 1 60.80 34.38 25.97
C MET A 1 60.37 33.16 25.18
N SER A 2 59.54 32.32 25.79
CA SER A 2 59.09 31.05 25.22
C SER A 2 57.72 31.25 24.59
N SER A 3 57.62 31.22 23.27
CA SER A 3 56.32 31.29 22.56
C SER A 3 55.93 29.91 22.05
N ASN A 4 54.93 29.36 22.75
CA ASN A 4 54.27 28.09 22.49
C ASN A 4 53.50 28.14 21.16
N THR A 5 53.89 27.32 20.18
CA THR A 5 53.12 27.11 18.95
C THR A 5 52.11 25.98 19.16
N SER A 6 50.85 26.36 19.42
CA SER A 6 49.71 25.43 19.48
C SER A 6 49.40 24.86 18.10
N LYS A 7 49.81 23.61 17.85
CA LYS A 7 49.38 22.82 16.69
C LYS A 7 47.88 22.52 16.82
N LYS A 8 47.05 23.18 16.00
CA LYS A 8 45.67 22.73 15.73
C LYS A 8 45.72 21.33 15.11
N LYS A 9 45.43 20.29 15.90
CA LYS A 9 45.16 18.94 15.40
C LYS A 9 43.87 18.99 14.56
N SER A 10 43.96 18.75 13.26
CA SER A 10 42.78 18.46 12.45
C SER A 10 42.26 17.08 12.85
N ASN A 11 41.06 17.03 13.43
CA ASN A 11 40.35 15.78 13.69
C ASN A 11 39.82 15.23 12.35
N ASN A 12 40.67 14.51 11.61
CA ASN A 12 40.21 13.74 10.46
C ASN A 12 39.45 12.51 10.97
N LEU A 13 38.13 12.54 10.82
CA LEU A 13 37.27 11.39 11.08
C LEU A 13 37.54 10.32 10.01
N THR A 14 37.54 9.07 10.42
CA THR A 14 37.53 7.94 9.47
C THR A 14 36.20 7.91 8.71
N PHE A 15 36.20 7.31 7.52
CA PHE A 15 34.98 7.13 6.71
C PHE A 15 33.84 6.48 7.51
N GLN A 16 34.15 5.47 8.34
CA GLN A 16 33.17 4.82 9.20
C GLN A 16 32.59 5.76 10.28
N GLN A 17 33.42 6.64 10.86
CA GLN A 17 32.95 7.64 11.82
C GLN A 17 32.13 8.75 11.16
N MET A 18 32.50 9.15 9.94
CA MET A 18 31.71 10.07 9.13
C MET A 18 30.35 9.46 8.81
N LEU A 19 30.33 8.22 8.33
CA LEU A 19 29.12 7.48 8.01
C LEU A 19 28.21 7.33 9.24
N ASN A 20 28.76 6.93 10.38
CA ASN A 20 28.01 6.80 11.63
C ASN A 20 27.46 8.15 12.13
N ARG A 21 28.24 9.24 12.03
CA ARG A 21 27.73 10.59 12.36
C ARG A 21 26.62 11.03 11.43
N THR A 22 26.77 10.77 10.12
CA THR A 22 25.72 11.06 9.14
C THR A 22 24.45 10.30 9.50
N PHE A 23 24.54 8.99 9.79
CA PHE A 23 23.38 8.18 10.18
C PHE A 23 22.76 8.59 11.53
N GLN A 24 23.56 9.02 12.52
CA GLN A 24 23.05 9.55 13.79
C GLN A 24 22.27 10.86 13.62
N ASN A 25 22.60 11.64 12.59
CA ASN A 25 21.91 12.90 12.28
C ASN A 25 20.71 12.72 11.35
N VAL A 26 20.46 11.51 10.83
CA VAL A 26 19.24 11.22 10.06
C VAL A 26 18.07 11.17 11.04
N ARG A 27 17.28 12.25 11.05
CA ARG A 27 15.96 12.25 11.68
C ARG A 27 15.02 11.38 10.83
N LYS A 28 14.67 10.19 11.32
CA LYS A 28 13.64 9.35 10.70
C LYS A 28 12.27 9.99 10.95
N SER A 29 11.69 10.65 9.95
CA SER A 29 10.33 11.19 10.04
C SER A 29 9.26 10.20 9.56
N GLY A 30 9.65 9.02 9.04
CA GLY A 30 8.74 7.95 8.68
C GLY A 30 9.38 6.56 8.76
N ASP A 31 8.66 5.54 8.32
CA ASP A 31 9.01 4.13 8.48
C ASP A 31 8.90 3.36 7.15
N TYR A 32 9.21 2.06 7.14
CA TYR A 32 9.13 1.23 5.93
C TYR A 32 7.68 0.98 5.46
N CYS A 33 6.70 1.29 6.32
CA CYS A 33 5.28 1.24 6.00
C CYS A 33 4.46 2.09 6.98
N GLY A 34 3.26 2.47 6.56
CA GLY A 34 2.26 3.15 7.37
C GLY A 34 0.85 2.75 6.97
N GLY A 35 -0.13 3.30 7.67
CA GLY A 35 -1.53 2.99 7.44
C GLY A 35 -2.41 3.42 8.60
N ASP A 36 -3.56 3.98 8.28
CA ASP A 36 -4.53 4.48 9.26
C ASP A 36 -5.93 4.52 8.62
N ARG A 37 -6.91 4.94 9.41
CA ARG A 37 -8.24 5.28 8.92
C ARG A 37 -8.17 6.47 7.97
N LEU A 38 -8.84 6.34 6.84
CA LEU A 38 -9.03 7.40 5.86
C LEU A 38 -10.33 8.15 6.17
N THR A 39 -10.25 9.14 7.06
CA THR A 39 -11.41 9.91 7.56
C THR A 39 -12.15 10.67 6.49
N ASP A 40 -11.46 11.06 5.42
CA ASP A 40 -11.99 11.93 4.36
C ASP A 40 -12.24 11.13 3.07
N GLY A 41 -12.34 9.81 3.18
CA GLY A 41 -12.54 8.90 2.06
C GLY A 41 -13.91 9.09 1.42
N GLN A 42 -13.92 9.53 0.16
CA GLN A 42 -15.13 9.57 -0.66
C GLN A 42 -15.48 8.17 -1.15
N ASP A 43 -16.74 7.88 -1.46
CA ASP A 43 -17.09 6.63 -2.12
C ASP A 43 -16.54 6.63 -3.57
N PRO A 44 -15.69 5.68 -3.98
CA PRO A 44 -15.14 5.64 -5.33
C PRO A 44 -16.20 5.43 -6.43
N LYS A 45 -17.40 4.93 -6.08
CA LYS A 45 -18.45 4.56 -7.04
C LYS A 45 -17.88 3.69 -8.17
N VAL A 46 -17.30 2.56 -7.76
CA VAL A 46 -16.69 1.58 -8.67
C VAL A 46 -17.77 0.91 -9.51
N MET A 47 -17.67 1.03 -10.83
CA MET A 47 -18.56 0.36 -11.79
C MET A 47 -17.77 -0.70 -12.54
N ILE A 48 -18.18 -1.97 -12.42
CA ILE A 48 -17.55 -3.11 -13.09
C ILE A 48 -18.23 -3.33 -14.44
N ASN A 49 -17.44 -3.62 -15.47
CA ASN A 49 -17.97 -3.96 -16.79
C ASN A 49 -18.88 -5.19 -16.69
N GLY A 50 -20.10 -5.08 -17.21
CA GLY A 50 -21.10 -6.16 -17.13
C GLY A 50 -22.04 -6.08 -15.93
N MET A 51 -21.80 -5.18 -14.97
CA MET A 51 -22.76 -4.86 -13.91
C MET A 51 -23.54 -3.58 -14.28
N GLN A 52 -24.82 -3.53 -13.90
CA GLN A 52 -25.69 -2.38 -14.18
C GLN A 52 -25.49 -1.21 -13.21
N GLU A 53 -25.06 -1.50 -11.99
CA GLU A 53 -24.88 -0.52 -10.92
C GLU A 53 -23.45 -0.55 -10.36
N HIS A 54 -23.08 0.52 -9.66
CA HIS A 54 -21.82 0.58 -8.93
C HIS A 54 -21.85 -0.35 -7.70
N ILE A 55 -20.66 -0.74 -7.23
CA ILE A 55 -20.50 -1.44 -5.95
C ILE A 55 -21.05 -0.54 -4.84
N GLN A 56 -22.00 -1.07 -4.06
CA GLN A 56 -22.52 -0.38 -2.90
C GLN A 56 -21.60 -0.65 -1.71
N LEU A 57 -21.31 0.40 -0.95
CA LEU A 57 -20.48 0.34 0.25
C LEU A 57 -21.36 0.68 1.45
N PRO A 58 -21.36 -0.13 2.53
CA PRO A 58 -20.50 -1.28 2.78
C PRO A 58 -20.82 -2.47 1.86
N LEU A 59 -19.78 -3.22 1.44
CA LEU A 59 -19.99 -4.36 0.55
C LEU A 59 -20.80 -5.47 1.23
N GLU A 60 -21.94 -5.80 0.63
CA GLU A 60 -22.82 -6.88 1.06
C GLU A 60 -22.45 -8.24 0.43
N PRO A 61 -22.69 -9.37 1.11
CA PRO A 61 -22.35 -10.71 0.61
C PRO A 61 -22.98 -11.08 -0.73
N SER A 62 -24.21 -10.62 -1.02
CA SER A 62 -24.88 -10.88 -2.30
C SER A 62 -24.14 -10.21 -3.47
N GLN A 63 -23.78 -8.94 -3.29
CA GLN A 63 -23.02 -8.19 -4.30
C GLN A 63 -21.60 -8.74 -4.44
N ALA A 64 -20.95 -9.16 -3.34
CA ALA A 64 -19.63 -9.78 -3.39
C ALA A 64 -19.59 -11.01 -4.32
N LYS A 65 -20.63 -11.87 -4.28
CA LYS A 65 -20.72 -13.04 -5.17
C LYS A 65 -20.83 -12.65 -6.64
N LEU A 66 -21.63 -11.62 -6.96
CA LEU A 66 -21.74 -11.09 -8.32
C LEU A 66 -20.39 -10.52 -8.81
N ILE A 67 -19.64 -9.85 -7.93
CA ILE A 67 -18.30 -9.36 -8.26
C ILE A 67 -17.35 -10.53 -8.56
N ILE A 68 -17.41 -11.60 -7.75
CA ILE A 68 -16.59 -12.82 -7.95
C ILE A 68 -16.84 -13.43 -9.33
N GLU A 69 -18.09 -13.44 -9.81
CA GLU A 69 -18.43 -13.95 -11.16
C GLU A 69 -17.76 -13.15 -12.29
N GLN A 70 -17.42 -11.88 -12.06
CA GLN A 70 -16.68 -11.04 -13.01
C GLN A 70 -15.16 -11.13 -12.82
N CYS A 71 -14.70 -11.71 -11.71
CA CYS A 71 -13.29 -11.75 -11.35
C CYS A 71 -12.54 -12.91 -11.99
N SER A 72 -11.23 -12.74 -12.10
CA SER A 72 -10.30 -13.86 -12.28
C SER A 72 -9.63 -14.19 -10.95
N LEU A 73 -9.22 -15.45 -10.75
CA LEU A 73 -8.32 -15.76 -9.64
C LEU A 73 -6.97 -15.07 -9.86
N ALA A 74 -6.45 -14.43 -8.82
CA ALA A 74 -5.18 -13.72 -8.91
C ALA A 74 -4.03 -14.71 -9.21
N PRO A 75 -3.30 -14.53 -10.32
CA PRO A 75 -2.21 -15.42 -10.68
C PRO A 75 -0.98 -15.25 -9.79
N PHE A 76 -0.16 -16.28 -9.70
CA PHE A 76 1.19 -16.25 -9.14
C PHE A 76 2.22 -16.67 -10.21
N GLY A 77 3.44 -16.14 -10.17
CA GLY A 77 4.47 -16.53 -11.12
C GLY A 77 5.65 -15.56 -11.20
N ARG A 78 6.86 -16.10 -11.20
CA ARG A 78 8.08 -15.40 -11.63
C ARG A 78 8.13 -15.46 -13.14
N LYS A 79 8.26 -14.31 -13.83
CA LYS A 79 8.61 -14.11 -15.25
C LYS A 79 8.15 -15.23 -16.21
N ASP A 80 7.19 -14.89 -17.08
CA ASP A 80 6.71 -15.66 -18.25
C ASP A 80 5.92 -16.96 -18.01
N LYS A 81 5.73 -17.41 -16.76
CA LYS A 81 4.83 -18.54 -16.44
C LYS A 81 3.83 -18.19 -15.34
N THR A 82 2.59 -17.94 -15.75
CA THR A 82 1.41 -17.76 -14.88
C THR A 82 1.00 -19.12 -14.31
N ILE A 83 1.34 -19.39 -13.05
CA ILE A 83 0.95 -20.61 -12.33
C ILE A 83 -0.12 -20.24 -11.29
N LEU A 84 -1.33 -20.79 -11.43
CA LEU A 84 -2.39 -20.67 -10.44
C LEU A 84 -2.10 -21.62 -9.25
N ASP A 85 -1.23 -21.20 -8.33
CA ASP A 85 -0.98 -21.95 -7.10
C ASP A 85 -1.87 -21.43 -5.94
N LYS A 86 -3.00 -22.11 -5.74
CA LYS A 86 -3.96 -21.82 -4.66
C LYS A 86 -3.35 -22.02 -3.26
N SER A 87 -2.20 -22.68 -3.13
CA SER A 87 -1.49 -22.84 -1.86
C SER A 87 -0.69 -21.58 -1.48
N VAL A 88 -0.43 -20.69 -2.43
CA VAL A 88 0.30 -19.43 -2.22
C VAL A 88 -0.66 -18.26 -2.04
N ARG A 89 -1.75 -18.23 -2.80
CA ARG A 89 -2.76 -17.18 -2.74
C ARG A 89 -4.12 -17.69 -3.13
N HIS A 90 -5.14 -17.28 -2.37
CA HIS A 90 -6.53 -17.39 -2.75
C HIS A 90 -7.14 -16.00 -2.67
N THR A 91 -7.34 -15.35 -3.82
CA THR A 91 -7.90 -13.99 -3.93
C THR A 91 -8.49 -13.80 -5.31
N TRP A 92 -9.63 -13.11 -5.38
CA TRP A 92 -10.25 -12.67 -6.62
C TRP A 92 -9.72 -11.29 -7.02
N GLN A 93 -9.48 -11.07 -8.31
CA GLN A 93 -9.01 -9.79 -8.82
C GLN A 93 -9.71 -9.34 -10.09
N LEU A 94 -9.82 -8.02 -10.22
CA LEU A 94 -10.16 -7.32 -11.45
C LEU A 94 -9.00 -6.42 -11.88
N ASN A 95 -8.69 -6.47 -13.18
CA ASN A 95 -7.75 -5.54 -13.79
C ASN A 95 -8.42 -4.16 -13.96
N PRO A 96 -7.64 -3.07 -14.01
CA PRO A 96 -8.19 -1.71 -14.15
C PRO A 96 -8.99 -1.50 -15.44
N SER A 97 -8.76 -2.30 -16.49
CA SER A 97 -9.56 -2.26 -17.72
C SER A 97 -10.96 -2.84 -17.57
N SER A 98 -11.23 -3.57 -16.48
CA SER A 98 -12.50 -4.27 -16.22
C SER A 98 -13.46 -3.47 -15.35
N PHE A 99 -13.05 -2.29 -14.85
CA PHE A 99 -13.90 -1.42 -14.05
C PHE A 99 -13.45 0.04 -14.14
N ILE A 100 -14.34 0.96 -13.79
CA ILE A 100 -14.02 2.37 -13.69
C ILE A 100 -14.45 2.94 -12.33
N ILE A 101 -13.72 3.95 -11.86
CA ILE A 101 -14.08 4.75 -10.68
C ILE A 101 -14.80 5.98 -11.23
N THR A 102 -16.10 6.11 -10.92
CA THR A 102 -16.96 7.14 -11.53
C THR A 102 -17.03 8.42 -10.72
N ASN A 103 -16.72 8.37 -9.42
CA ASN A 103 -16.69 9.58 -8.59
C ASN A 103 -15.37 10.35 -8.78
N SER A 104 -15.43 11.53 -9.41
CA SER A 104 -14.26 12.40 -9.59
C SER A 104 -13.62 12.84 -8.27
N GLU A 105 -14.41 12.97 -7.20
CA GLU A 105 -13.96 13.39 -5.87
C GLU A 105 -13.01 12.37 -5.24
N TRP A 106 -13.09 11.11 -5.66
CA TRP A 106 -12.12 10.08 -5.28
C TRP A 106 -10.71 10.48 -5.70
N LYS A 107 -10.53 10.87 -6.97
CA LYS A 107 -9.22 11.26 -7.48
C LYS A 107 -8.81 12.65 -6.96
N ILE A 108 -9.71 13.62 -7.05
CA ILE A 108 -9.42 15.03 -6.76
C ILE A 108 -9.15 15.26 -5.28
N TYR A 109 -9.91 14.62 -4.38
CA TYR A 109 -9.79 14.84 -2.95
C TYR A 109 -9.14 13.65 -2.25
N THR A 110 -9.69 12.45 -2.40
CA THR A 110 -9.26 11.29 -1.59
C THR A 110 -7.81 10.90 -1.88
N LEU A 111 -7.46 10.69 -3.15
CA LEU A 111 -6.10 10.31 -3.55
C LEU A 111 -5.09 11.43 -3.34
N ASN A 112 -5.46 12.69 -3.60
CA ASN A 112 -4.57 13.83 -3.37
C ASN A 112 -4.26 14.03 -1.88
N ASN A 113 -5.26 13.93 -1.00
CA ASN A 113 -5.05 14.00 0.45
C ASN A 113 -4.21 12.82 0.98
N LEU A 114 -4.29 11.66 0.32
CA LEU A 114 -3.46 10.50 0.65
C LEU A 114 -2.00 10.72 0.30
N LYS A 115 -1.65 11.49 -0.74
CA LYS A 115 -0.24 11.75 -1.09
C LYS A 115 0.54 12.31 0.10
N SER A 116 -0.01 13.29 0.83
CA SER A 116 0.64 13.88 2.01
C SER A 116 0.83 12.87 3.14
N LYS A 117 -0.16 12.00 3.37
CA LYS A 117 -0.08 10.91 4.35
C LYS A 117 1.00 9.90 3.98
N ILE A 118 1.06 9.50 2.70
CA ILE A 118 2.07 8.60 2.13
C ILE A 118 3.48 9.17 2.33
N VAL A 119 3.69 10.45 2.03
CA VAL A 119 4.99 11.11 2.23
C VAL A 119 5.41 11.09 3.69
N SER A 120 4.48 11.36 4.61
CA SER A 120 4.76 11.27 6.04
C SER A 120 5.08 9.84 6.48
N ASP A 121 4.23 8.89 6.14
CA ASP A 121 4.32 7.48 6.57
C ASP A 121 5.59 6.80 6.08
N LEU A 122 5.99 7.05 4.83
CA LEU A 122 7.22 6.53 4.24
C LEU A 122 8.45 7.38 4.58
N GLY A 123 8.29 8.53 5.24
CA GLY A 123 9.43 9.39 5.60
C GLY A 123 10.10 10.05 4.39
N LEU A 124 9.32 10.31 3.35
CA LEU A 124 9.76 11.06 2.17
C LEU A 124 9.85 12.56 2.49
N ASN A 125 10.63 13.30 1.69
CA ASN A 125 10.69 14.75 1.83
C ASN A 125 9.37 15.38 1.36
N GLN A 126 8.84 16.33 2.12
CA GLN A 126 7.64 17.12 1.78
C GLN A 126 7.74 17.84 0.43
N ASP A 127 8.96 18.10 -0.07
CA ASP A 127 9.18 18.64 -1.41
C ASP A 127 8.68 17.70 -2.52
N TRP A 128 8.46 16.41 -2.24
CA TRP A 128 7.83 15.48 -3.19
C TRP A 128 6.39 15.87 -3.51
N ILE A 129 5.65 16.40 -2.54
CA ILE A 129 4.30 16.93 -2.77
C ILE A 129 4.38 18.24 -3.55
N LYS A 130 5.27 19.15 -3.14
CA LYS A 130 5.40 20.48 -3.76
C LYS A 130 5.77 20.40 -5.24
N ASN A 131 6.58 19.41 -5.61
CA ASN A 131 7.04 19.21 -6.99
C ASN A 131 6.20 18.15 -7.73
N ASP A 132 5.05 17.73 -7.19
CA ASP A 132 4.15 16.70 -7.73
C ASP A 132 4.87 15.43 -8.22
N LEU A 133 5.84 14.96 -7.43
CA LEU A 133 6.69 13.81 -7.77
C LEU A 133 6.01 12.46 -7.55
N ILE A 134 4.81 12.42 -6.96
CA ILE A 134 4.12 11.16 -6.64
C ILE A 134 2.89 11.03 -7.51
N ASP A 135 2.81 9.93 -8.27
CA ASP A 135 1.59 9.50 -8.94
C ASP A 135 1.07 8.19 -8.33
N LEU A 136 -0.26 8.08 -8.29
CA LEU A 136 -0.98 6.93 -7.73
C LEU A 136 -1.70 6.22 -8.88
N GLN A 137 -1.08 5.17 -9.41
CA GLN A 137 -1.59 4.46 -10.57
C GLN A 137 -2.40 3.24 -10.15
N LEU A 138 -3.69 3.25 -10.47
CA LEU A 138 -4.60 2.15 -10.15
C LEU A 138 -4.09 0.85 -10.78
N TYR A 139 -3.85 -0.17 -9.95
CA TYR A 139 -3.29 -1.43 -10.38
C TYR A 139 -4.33 -2.56 -10.42
N LYS A 140 -5.18 -2.69 -9.41
CA LYS A 140 -6.22 -3.74 -9.37
C LYS A 140 -7.22 -3.51 -8.26
N LEU A 141 -8.39 -4.12 -8.42
CA LEU A 141 -9.33 -4.36 -7.34
C LEU A 141 -9.15 -5.81 -6.85
N LEU A 142 -9.10 -5.99 -5.53
CA LEU A 142 -8.97 -7.28 -4.88
C LEU A 142 -10.18 -7.57 -4.00
N LEU A 143 -10.69 -8.78 -4.10
CA LEU A 143 -11.75 -9.29 -3.24
C LEU A 143 -11.27 -10.58 -2.57
N TYR A 144 -11.20 -10.55 -1.24
CA TYR A 144 -10.90 -11.71 -0.41
C TYR A 144 -12.21 -12.21 0.18
N GLU A 145 -12.52 -13.48 -0.01
CA GLU A 145 -13.65 -14.13 0.66
C GLU A 145 -13.18 -14.96 1.85
N LYS A 146 -14.10 -15.61 2.56
CA LYS A 146 -13.75 -16.54 3.64
C LYS A 146 -12.69 -17.55 3.19
N TYR A 147 -11.67 -17.75 4.01
CA TYR A 147 -10.47 -18.57 3.76
C TYR A 147 -9.53 -18.05 2.67
N SER A 148 -9.80 -16.91 2.04
CA SER A 148 -8.82 -16.22 1.20
C SER A 148 -7.64 -15.72 2.04
N PHE A 149 -6.44 -15.79 1.46
CA PHE A 149 -5.18 -15.36 2.08
C PHE A 149 -4.16 -14.98 1.00
N PHE A 150 -3.07 -14.35 1.42
CA PHE A 150 -1.90 -14.18 0.56
C PHE A 150 -0.63 -14.42 1.38
N LYS A 151 0.11 -15.49 1.07
CA LYS A 151 1.37 -15.81 1.77
C LYS A 151 2.43 -14.73 1.57
N ILE A 152 3.43 -14.77 2.45
CA ILE A 152 4.58 -13.88 2.42
C ILE A 152 5.23 -13.80 1.04
N HIS A 153 5.32 -12.57 0.52
CA HIS A 153 5.97 -12.26 -0.75
C HIS A 153 6.47 -10.81 -0.75
N ARG A 154 7.20 -10.42 -1.79
CA ARG A 154 7.53 -9.03 -2.09
C ARG A 154 6.80 -8.63 -3.36
N ASP A 155 6.45 -7.35 -3.46
CA ASP A 155 6.00 -6.84 -4.73
C ASP A 155 7.19 -6.79 -5.70
N SER A 156 6.88 -7.05 -6.97
CA SER A 156 7.80 -6.67 -8.04
C SER A 156 7.37 -5.31 -8.54
N GLU A 157 8.32 -4.52 -9.03
CA GLU A 157 8.02 -3.35 -9.84
C GLU A 157 7.06 -3.75 -10.97
N LYS A 158 5.96 -3.00 -11.12
CA LYS A 158 4.91 -3.27 -12.12
C LYS A 158 4.94 -2.28 -13.28
N VAL A 159 5.42 -1.07 -13.00
CA VAL A 159 5.56 0.05 -13.92
C VAL A 159 6.85 0.78 -13.56
N ASP A 160 7.50 1.34 -14.56
CA ASP A 160 8.76 2.07 -14.39
C ASP A 160 8.62 3.21 -13.36
N GLY A 161 9.50 3.23 -12.38
CA GLY A 161 9.51 4.23 -11.31
C GLY A 161 8.60 3.90 -10.12
N MET A 162 7.97 2.72 -10.11
CA MET A 162 7.22 2.25 -8.94
C MET A 162 8.19 1.93 -7.79
N PHE A 163 7.95 2.52 -6.63
CA PHE A 163 8.79 2.32 -5.44
C PHE A 163 8.02 1.82 -4.22
N ALA A 164 6.69 1.95 -4.23
CA ALA A 164 5.84 1.56 -3.12
C ALA A 164 4.45 1.12 -3.60
N THR A 165 3.72 0.46 -2.71
CA THR A 165 2.35 0.01 -2.93
C THR A 165 1.42 0.71 -1.95
N LEU A 166 0.29 1.21 -2.46
CA LEU A 166 -0.83 1.71 -1.66
C LEU A 166 -1.99 0.71 -1.77
N VAL A 167 -2.53 0.29 -0.63
CA VAL A 167 -3.75 -0.53 -0.55
C VAL A 167 -4.80 0.28 0.19
N ILE A 168 -5.93 0.56 -0.46
CA ILE A 168 -7.10 1.19 0.16
C ILE A 168 -8.15 0.10 0.39
N ILE A 169 -8.49 -0.16 1.65
CA ILE A 169 -9.53 -1.11 2.04
C ILE A 169 -10.86 -0.36 2.05
N LEU A 170 -11.82 -0.87 1.29
CA LEU A 170 -13.15 -0.30 1.18
C LEU A 170 -14.07 -0.87 2.27
N PRO A 171 -15.06 -0.10 2.74
CA PRO A 171 -16.06 -0.53 3.71
C PRO A 171 -16.68 -1.88 3.34
N SER A 172 -16.52 -2.88 4.20
CA SER A 172 -16.98 -4.25 3.94
C SER A 172 -17.03 -5.08 5.23
N HIS A 173 -17.87 -6.12 5.23
CA HIS A 173 -18.06 -7.00 6.39
C HIS A 173 -17.09 -8.18 6.35
N TYR A 174 -16.06 -8.18 7.22
CA TYR A 174 -15.13 -9.32 7.35
C TYR A 174 -14.48 -9.43 8.74
N LYS A 175 -13.92 -10.62 9.02
CA LYS A 175 -13.12 -10.94 10.22
C LYS A 175 -11.78 -11.56 9.83
N GLY A 176 -10.73 -11.30 10.61
CA GLY A 176 -9.35 -11.70 10.26
C GLY A 176 -8.83 -10.87 9.08
N GLY A 177 -7.88 -11.41 8.31
CA GLY A 177 -7.32 -10.67 7.18
C GLY A 177 -6.25 -9.66 7.56
N GLU A 178 -5.61 -9.84 8.72
CA GLU A 178 -4.56 -8.95 9.19
C GLU A 178 -3.45 -8.82 8.13
N PHE A 179 -3.08 -7.58 7.83
CA PHE A 179 -2.01 -7.27 6.88
C PHE A 179 -0.70 -7.17 7.65
N VAL A 180 0.26 -8.03 7.33
CA VAL A 180 1.55 -8.11 8.01
C VAL A 180 2.63 -7.64 7.07
N ILE A 181 3.42 -6.66 7.50
CA ILE A 181 4.51 -6.06 6.72
C ILE A 181 5.81 -6.21 7.49
N LYS A 182 6.80 -6.81 6.83
CA LYS A 182 8.11 -7.18 7.36
C LYS A 182 9.21 -6.49 6.56
N HIS A 183 10.11 -5.83 7.27
CA HIS A 183 11.30 -5.21 6.70
C HIS A 183 12.48 -5.44 7.64
N TYR A 184 13.46 -6.23 7.17
CA TYR A 184 14.54 -6.77 8.01
C TYR A 184 14.03 -7.46 9.28
N ASN A 185 14.42 -6.97 10.46
CA ASN A 185 14.05 -7.52 11.77
C ASN A 185 12.81 -6.86 12.37
N GLN A 186 12.10 -6.04 11.59
CA GLN A 186 10.90 -5.33 12.03
C GLN A 186 9.65 -5.93 11.37
N GLU A 187 8.58 -6.00 12.15
CA GLU A 187 7.26 -6.46 11.71
C GLU A 187 6.20 -5.48 12.21
N ARG A 188 5.28 -5.09 11.33
CA ARG A 188 4.07 -4.34 11.67
C ARG A 188 2.85 -5.13 11.23
N ARG A 189 1.82 -5.12 12.06
CA ARG A 189 0.54 -5.78 11.83
C ARG A 189 -0.57 -4.75 11.82
N PHE A 190 -1.40 -4.80 10.80
CA PHE A 190 -2.55 -3.95 10.65
C PHE A 190 -3.81 -4.81 10.65
N ASP A 191 -4.64 -4.63 11.67
CA ASP A 191 -5.95 -5.27 11.79
C ASP A 191 -7.04 -4.20 11.69
N TYR A 192 -7.70 -4.19 10.53
CA TYR A 192 -8.83 -3.32 10.24
C TYR A 192 -10.14 -4.09 10.13
N SER A 193 -10.21 -5.29 10.71
CA SER A 193 -11.40 -6.13 10.70
C SER A 193 -12.42 -5.73 11.79
N SER A 194 -13.62 -6.30 11.75
CA SER A 194 -14.72 -6.09 12.73
C SER A 194 -15.31 -4.67 12.76
N THR A 195 -15.98 -4.22 13.84
CA THR A 195 -16.91 -3.05 13.89
C THR A 195 -16.48 -1.78 13.16
N LYS A 196 -15.18 -1.57 12.96
CA LYS A 196 -14.60 -0.44 12.24
C LYS A 196 -14.53 -0.63 10.71
N SER A 197 -14.47 -1.86 10.21
CA SER A 197 -14.40 -2.19 8.76
C SER A 197 -15.70 -1.91 8.00
N LYS A 198 -16.82 -1.80 8.72
CA LYS A 198 -18.15 -1.65 8.13
C LYS A 198 -18.33 -0.28 7.50
N CYS A 199 -17.88 0.78 8.13
CA CYS A 199 -18.21 2.15 7.71
C CYS A 199 -16.98 2.97 7.30
N ASP A 200 -15.79 2.54 7.71
CA ASP A 200 -14.58 3.31 7.50
C ASP A 200 -13.77 2.78 6.31
N TYR A 201 -13.11 3.72 5.63
CA TYR A 201 -12.04 3.44 4.70
C TYR A 201 -10.72 3.35 5.46
N TYR A 202 -9.84 2.45 5.03
CA TYR A 202 -8.48 2.35 5.57
C TYR A 202 -7.49 2.39 4.42
N TYR A 203 -6.29 2.89 4.68
CA TYR A 203 -5.19 2.77 3.75
C TYR A 203 -3.98 2.13 4.41
N LEU A 204 -3.17 1.49 3.60
CA LEU A 204 -1.88 0.91 3.94
C LEU A 204 -0.90 1.32 2.86
N VAL A 205 0.29 1.73 3.26
CA VAL A 205 1.37 2.04 2.33
C VAL A 205 2.66 1.37 2.78
N PHE A 206 3.42 0.82 1.84
CA PHE A 206 4.71 0.18 2.14
C PHE A 206 5.62 0.20 0.91
N TYR A 207 6.92 0.23 1.15
CA TYR A 207 7.91 0.11 0.07
C TYR A 207 7.82 -1.25 -0.63
N ALA A 208 8.03 -1.27 -1.95
CA ALA A 208 7.84 -2.46 -2.76
C ALA A 208 8.77 -3.64 -2.38
N ASP A 209 9.92 -3.35 -1.76
CA ASP A 209 10.89 -4.32 -1.28
C ASP A 209 10.54 -4.94 0.09
N CYS A 210 9.51 -4.43 0.77
CA CYS A 210 8.98 -5.01 1.99
C CYS A 210 8.34 -6.38 1.73
N GLN A 211 8.65 -7.34 2.59
CA GLN A 211 7.91 -8.60 2.60
C GLN A 211 6.54 -8.35 3.23
N HIS A 212 5.48 -8.90 2.64
CA HIS A 212 4.15 -8.76 3.20
C HIS A 212 3.29 -9.98 2.96
N GLU A 213 2.32 -10.17 3.84
CA GLU A 213 1.31 -11.23 3.78
C GLU A 213 -0.03 -10.72 4.29
N ILE A 214 -1.09 -11.42 3.89
CA ILE A 214 -2.44 -11.23 4.38
C ILE A 214 -2.86 -12.55 5.01
N LEU A 215 -3.11 -12.51 6.32
CA LEU A 215 -3.58 -13.67 7.07
C LEU A 215 -4.99 -14.09 6.58
N PRO A 216 -5.42 -15.34 6.83
CA PRO A 216 -6.70 -15.81 6.33
C PRO A 216 -7.89 -14.95 6.79
N ILE A 217 -8.78 -14.64 5.86
CA ILE A 217 -10.12 -14.13 6.17
C ILE A 217 -10.88 -15.25 6.89
N LYS A 218 -11.29 -14.99 8.13
CA LYS A 218 -12.02 -15.95 8.97
C LYS A 218 -13.50 -15.98 8.62
N ASP A 219 -14.04 -14.84 8.19
CA ASP A 219 -15.45 -14.67 7.84
C ASP A 219 -15.67 -13.45 6.93
N GLY A 220 -16.70 -13.48 6.10
CA GLY A 220 -17.11 -12.36 5.24
C GLY A 220 -16.22 -12.09 4.01
N TYR A 221 -16.24 -10.84 3.55
CA TYR A 221 -15.57 -10.38 2.34
C TYR A 221 -14.79 -9.08 2.58
N ARG A 222 -13.52 -9.03 2.18
CA ARG A 222 -12.69 -7.81 2.23
C ARG A 222 -12.44 -7.32 0.81
N LEU A 223 -12.89 -6.10 0.53
CA LEU A 223 -12.70 -5.41 -0.75
C LEU A 223 -11.57 -4.38 -0.65
N SER A 224 -10.71 -4.29 -1.65
CA SER A 224 -9.61 -3.31 -1.66
C SER A 224 -9.25 -2.85 -3.06
N LEU A 225 -8.85 -1.58 -3.17
CA LEU A 225 -8.19 -1.01 -4.34
C LEU A 225 -6.69 -0.95 -4.09
N VAL A 226 -5.89 -1.39 -5.06
CA VAL A 226 -4.43 -1.37 -4.99
C VAL A 226 -3.89 -0.41 -6.03
N TYR A 227 -2.96 0.43 -5.62
CA TYR A 227 -2.28 1.41 -6.45
C TYR A 227 -0.77 1.19 -6.39
N ASN A 228 -0.11 1.32 -7.54
CA ASN A 228 1.33 1.50 -7.60
C ASN A 228 1.63 2.97 -7.27
N ILE A 229 2.60 3.21 -6.39
CA ILE A 229 3.10 4.54 -6.10
C ILE A 229 4.36 4.74 -6.94
N VAL A 230 4.31 5.70 -7.85
CA VAL A 230 5.30 5.93 -8.90
C VAL A 230 5.92 7.31 -8.73
N VAL A 231 7.22 7.41 -8.98
CA VAL A 231 7.89 8.72 -9.08
C VAL A 231 7.62 9.31 -10.47
N ASN A 232 6.97 10.46 -10.53
CA ASN A 232 6.85 11.22 -11.78
C ASN A 232 8.25 11.65 -12.23
N LYS A 233 8.60 11.30 -13.46
CA LYS A 233 9.81 11.82 -14.10
C LYS A 233 9.57 13.29 -14.43
N GLN A 234 10.45 14.16 -13.91
CA GLN A 234 10.55 15.55 -14.34
C GLN A 234 11.11 15.63 -15.76
#